data_AF-A0A3D3H7U3-F1
#
_entry.id   AF-A0A3D3H7U3-F1
#
_cell.length_a   1.000
_cell.length_b   1.000
_cell.length_c   1.000
_cell.angle_alpha   90.00
_cell.angle_beta   90.00
_cell.angle_gamma   90.00
#
_symmetry.space_group_name_H-M   'P 1'
#
loop_
_entity.id
_entity.type
_entity.pdbx_description
1 polymer ?
#
loop_
_entity_poly.entity_id
_entity_poly.type
_entity_poly.pdbx_seq_one_letter_code
_entity_poly.pdbx_strand_id
1 'polypeptide(L)' 'PWVPGRFATLGADGFGFSDTRPAARRYFKIDGPSIVVRTLQALAEEGAVDRALAGQAIRKYDLHNVKAGTSGNAGGES' A
#
# COMPACT_ATOMS: atom_id res chain seq x y z
N PRO A 1 8.71 23.92 9.26
CA PRO A 1 8.05 22.77 8.60
C PRO A 1 6.93 22.20 9.49
N TRP A 2 5.75 21.93 8.92
CA TRP A 2 4.57 21.46 9.67
C TRP A 2 4.56 19.95 9.95
N VAL A 3 5.27 19.17 9.13
CA VAL A 3 5.58 17.76 9.39
C VAL A 3 7.11 17.62 9.37
N PRO A 4 7.76 17.39 10.53
CA PRO A 4 9.19 17.14 10.55
C PRO A 4 9.50 15.71 10.08
N GLY A 5 10.54 15.54 9.27
CA GLY A 5 10.96 14.25 8.72
C GLY A 5 10.40 13.94 7.33
N ARG A 6 10.71 12.75 6.82
CA ARG A 6 10.20 12.31 5.52
C ARG A 6 8.72 11.97 5.63
N PHE A 7 7.94 12.47 4.67
CA PHE A 7 6.51 12.23 4.60
C PHE A 7 6.13 11.65 3.24
N ALA A 8 5.27 10.64 3.27
CA ALA A 8 4.80 9.89 2.12
C ALA A 8 3.30 9.70 2.22
N THR A 9 2.58 9.94 1.12
CA THR A 9 1.14 9.71 1.02
C THR A 9 0.82 8.62 0.01
N LEU A 10 -0.29 7.93 0.27
CA LEU A 10 -0.99 7.07 -0.66
C LEU A 10 -2.44 7.56 -0.72
N GLY A 11 -2.97 7.72 -1.92
CA GLY A 11 -4.27 8.34 -2.16
C GLY A 11 -5.09 7.52 -3.16
N ALA A 12 -6.41 7.66 -3.07
CA ALA A 12 -7.33 7.16 -4.08
C ALA A 12 -7.59 8.23 -5.15
N ASP A 13 -6.53 8.72 -5.77
CA ASP A 13 -6.62 9.73 -6.82
C ASP A 13 -7.30 9.16 -8.07
N GLY A 14 -8.17 9.97 -8.69
CA GLY A 14 -8.93 9.59 -9.89
C GLY A 14 -10.42 9.34 -9.62
N PHE A 15 -11.08 8.67 -10.58
CA PHE A 15 -12.51 8.38 -10.49
C PHE A 15 -12.80 7.13 -9.65
N GLY A 16 -13.93 7.17 -8.94
CA GLY A 16 -14.48 6.00 -8.26
C GLY A 16 -14.99 4.94 -9.25
N PHE A 17 -15.08 3.70 -8.78
CA PHE A 17 -15.64 2.56 -9.51
C PHE A 17 -16.30 1.58 -8.53
N SER A 18 -17.10 0.65 -9.07
CA SER A 18 -17.81 -0.36 -8.28
C SER A 18 -17.01 -1.66 -8.21
N ASP A 19 -16.60 -2.05 -7.01
CA ASP A 19 -16.00 -3.35 -6.68
C ASP A 19 -16.11 -3.58 -5.15
N THR A 20 -15.67 -4.73 -4.67
CA THR A 20 -15.48 -4.99 -3.24
C THR A 20 -14.44 -4.04 -2.63
N ARG A 21 -14.59 -3.71 -1.34
CA ARG A 21 -13.65 -2.82 -0.63
C ARG A 21 -12.18 -3.29 -0.72
N PRO A 22 -11.86 -4.60 -0.55
CA PRO A 22 -10.48 -5.05 -0.68
C PRO A 22 -9.91 -4.86 -2.08
N ALA A 23 -10.68 -5.19 -3.13
CA ALA A 23 -10.25 -5.00 -4.51
C ALA A 23 -10.07 -3.51 -4.86
N ALA A 24 -11.01 -2.66 -4.43
CA ALA A 24 -10.94 -1.22 -4.65
C ALA A 24 -9.70 -0.59 -3.99
N ARG A 25 -9.42 -0.92 -2.72
CA ARG A 25 -8.22 -0.43 -2.01
C ARG A 25 -6.93 -0.95 -2.64
N ARG A 26 -6.92 -2.20 -3.08
CA ARG A 26 -5.79 -2.79 -3.80
C ARG A 26 -5.55 -2.10 -5.14
N TYR A 27 -6.59 -1.77 -5.88
CA TYR A 27 -6.50 -1.01 -7.13
C TYR A 27 -5.81 0.33 -6.91
N PHE A 28 -6.31 1.13 -5.96
CA PHE A 28 -5.76 2.43 -5.62
C PHE A 28 -4.42 2.37 -4.85
N LYS A 29 -3.94 1.18 -4.48
CA LYS A 29 -2.71 0.98 -3.71
C LYS A 29 -2.75 1.71 -2.36
N ILE A 30 -3.89 1.63 -1.69
CA ILE A 30 -4.13 2.22 -0.36
C ILE A 30 -4.44 1.14 0.70
N ASP A 31 -4.00 -0.09 0.46
CA ASP A 31 -4.11 -1.18 1.42
C ASP A 31 -2.84 -1.40 2.24
N GLY A 32 -2.91 -2.26 3.26
CA GLY A 32 -1.78 -2.56 4.14
C GLY A 32 -0.49 -2.95 3.40
N PRO A 33 -0.54 -3.88 2.43
CA PRO A 33 0.63 -4.21 1.62
C PRO A 33 1.21 -3.03 0.83
N SER A 34 0.36 -2.12 0.31
CA SER A 34 0.85 -0.90 -0.33
C SER A 34 1.55 0.05 0.64
N ILE A 35 1.06 0.15 1.88
CA ILE A 35 1.74 0.90 2.95
C ILE A 35 3.12 0.28 3.22
N VAL A 36 3.21 -1.05 3.37
CA VAL A 36 4.49 -1.75 3.60
C VAL A 36 5.49 -1.46 2.49
N VAL A 37 5.06 -1.55 1.21
CA VAL A 37 5.94 -1.26 0.08
C VAL A 37 6.42 0.19 0.11
N ARG A 38 5.55 1.16 0.39
CA ARG A 38 5.94 2.57 0.48
C ARG A 38 6.89 2.84 1.65
N THR A 39 6.66 2.19 2.80
CA THR A 39 7.57 2.29 3.95
C THR A 39 8.95 1.74 3.62
N LEU A 40 9.04 0.57 2.98
CA LEU A 40 10.32 -0.02 2.57
C LEU A 40 11.05 0.86 1.54
N GLN A 41 10.31 1.47 0.61
CA GLN A 41 10.89 2.45 -0.31
C GLN A 41 11.49 3.64 0.45
N ALA A 42 10.75 4.24 1.39
CA ALA A 42 11.24 5.36 2.19
C ALA A 42 12.50 5.00 2.99
N LEU A 43 12.47 3.87 3.70
CA LEU A 43 13.64 3.39 4.46
C LEU A 43 14.86 3.12 3.54
N ALA A 44 14.62 2.63 2.33
CA ALA A 44 15.71 2.36 1.38
C ALA A 44 16.33 3.64 0.81
N GLU A 45 15.57 4.73 0.58
CA GLU A 45 16.18 6.01 0.19
C GLU A 45 16.86 6.72 1.37
N GLU A 46 16.66 6.27 2.62
CA GLU A 46 17.45 6.66 3.80
C GLU A 46 18.67 5.75 4.02
N GLY A 47 18.83 4.69 3.23
CA GLY A 47 19.90 3.71 3.40
C GLY A 47 19.73 2.75 4.59
N ALA A 48 18.56 2.76 5.25
CA ALA A 48 18.28 1.93 6.41
C ALA A 48 18.01 0.45 6.03
N VAL A 49 17.60 0.19 4.80
CA VAL A 49 17.36 -1.16 4.27
C VAL A 49 17.77 -1.28 2.80
N ASP A 50 17.97 -2.51 2.32
CA ASP A 50 18.21 -2.79 0.90
C ASP A 50 16.97 -2.46 0.06
N ARG A 51 17.17 -1.72 -1.05
CA ARG A 51 16.15 -1.40 -2.05
C ARG A 51 15.43 -2.65 -2.60
N ALA A 52 16.10 -3.80 -2.63
CA ALA A 52 15.53 -5.07 -3.07
C ALA A 52 14.32 -5.52 -2.23
N LEU A 53 14.23 -5.12 -0.94
CA LEU A 53 13.13 -5.51 -0.06
C LEU A 53 11.77 -5.00 -0.56
N ALA A 54 11.71 -3.79 -1.12
CA ALA A 54 10.46 -3.27 -1.69
C ALA A 54 9.98 -4.15 -2.86
N GLY A 55 10.90 -4.57 -3.74
CA GLY A 55 10.60 -5.49 -4.84
C GLY A 55 10.19 -6.89 -4.36
N GLN A 56 10.81 -7.39 -3.29
CA GLN A 56 10.41 -8.65 -2.65
C GLN A 56 9.00 -8.55 -2.04
N ALA A 57 8.67 -7.43 -1.38
CA ALA A 57 7.34 -7.19 -0.83
C ALA A 57 6.28 -7.10 -1.94
N ILE A 58 6.57 -6.42 -3.05
CA ILE A 58 5.66 -6.36 -4.21
C ILE A 58 5.31 -7.77 -4.69
N ARG A 59 6.30 -8.65 -4.82
CA ARG A 59 6.09 -10.05 -5.23
C ARG A 59 5.35 -10.86 -4.17
N LYS A 60 5.76 -10.74 -2.90
CA LYS A 60 5.17 -11.46 -1.77
C LYS A 60 3.68 -11.19 -1.62
N TYR A 61 3.26 -9.94 -1.82
CA TYR A 61 1.88 -9.52 -1.62
C TYR A 61 1.06 -9.47 -2.92
N ASP A 62 1.65 -9.88 -4.04
CA ASP A 62 1.04 -9.81 -5.37
C ASP A 62 0.38 -8.43 -5.62
N LEU A 63 1.16 -7.35 -5.41
CA LEU A 63 0.65 -5.99 -5.24
C LEU A 63 -0.15 -5.47 -6.45
N HIS A 64 0.07 -6.05 -7.64
CA HIS A 64 -0.59 -5.65 -8.88
C HIS A 64 -1.88 -6.45 -9.15
N ASN A 65 -2.14 -7.53 -8.41
CA ASN A 65 -3.35 -8.32 -8.54
C ASN A 65 -4.45 -7.78 -7.61
N VAL A 66 -5.52 -7.22 -8.19
CA VAL A 66 -6.67 -6.70 -7.45
C VAL A 66 -7.35 -7.76 -6.58
N LYS A 67 -7.29 -9.04 -6.98
CA LYS A 67 -7.89 -10.16 -6.25
C LYS A 67 -7.09 -10.59 -5.03
N ALA A 68 -5.83 -10.13 -4.89
CA ALA A 68 -4.99 -10.38 -3.72
C ALA A 68 -5.19 -9.35 -2.60
N GLY A 69 -6.10 -8.37 -2.78
CA GLY A 69 -6.46 -7.42 -1.75
C GLY A 69 -7.25 -8.08 -0.62
N THR A 70 -6.81 -7.92 0.63
CA THR A 70 -7.50 -8.47 1.81
C THR A 70 -7.99 -7.39 2.78
N SER A 71 -7.70 -6.11 2.49
CA SER A 71 -8.00 -5.03 3.44
C SER A 71 -9.47 -4.58 3.38
N GLY A 72 -10.21 -4.83 4.46
CA GLY A 72 -11.59 -4.36 4.61
C GLY A 72 -12.63 -5.45 4.39
N ASN A 73 -12.65 -6.43 5.30
CA ASN A 73 -13.72 -7.42 5.38
C ASN A 73 -15.11 -6.74 5.38
N ALA A 74 -16.05 -7.36 4.69
CA ALA A 74 -17.45 -6.96 4.66
C ALA A 74 -18.15 -7.41 5.96
N GLY A 75 -17.86 -6.76 7.07
CA GLY A 75 -18.50 -7.07 8.35
C GLY A 75 -17.62 -6.59 9.49
N GLY A 76 -18.16 -5.70 10.32
CA GLY A 76 -17.45 -5.21 11.49
C GLY A 76 -17.00 -6.36 12.37
N GLU A 77 -15.77 -6.28 12.86
CA GLU A 77 -15.41 -7.02 14.06
C GLU A 77 -16.16 -6.35 15.22
N SER A 78 -16.97 -7.17 15.91
CA SER A 78 -17.51 -6.82 17.23
C SER A 78 -16.41 -6.93 18.29
#